data_AF-A0A0R3NBZ8-F1
#
_entry.id   AF-A0A0R3NBZ8-F1
#
_cell.length_a   1.000
_cell.length_b   1.000
_cell.length_c   1.000
_cell.angle_alpha   90.00
_cell.angle_beta   90.00
_cell.angle_gamma   90.00
#
_symmetry.space_group_name_H-M   'P 1'
#
loop_
_entity.id
_entity.type
_entity.pdbx_description
1 polymer ?
#
loop_
_entity_poly.entity_id
_entity_poly.type
_entity_poly.pdbx_seq_one_letter_code
_entity_poly.pdbx_strand_id
1 'polypeptide(L)'
;MSRPAAFSTAHDPLPDLEQKQTALSYLSEAWAEARHDGVDGDCLAQASLFTALAELVSTYGEDAVAEFAEGLSARVRNGEFSLTLAKQ
;
A
#
# COMPACT_ATOMS: atom_id res chain seq x y z
N MET A 1 -5.15 -44.30 -16.20
CA MET A 1 -4.80 -42.89 -16.48
C MET A 1 -5.12 -42.08 -15.24
N SER A 2 -4.11 -41.77 -14.43
CA SER A 2 -4.29 -41.03 -13.17
C SER A 2 -4.36 -39.52 -13.45
N ARG A 3 -5.45 -38.87 -13.04
CA ARG A 3 -5.60 -37.41 -13.09
C ARG A 3 -4.60 -36.75 -12.13
N PRO A 4 -3.91 -35.67 -12.51
CA PRO A 4 -3.10 -34.91 -11.56
C PRO A 4 -4.02 -34.17 -10.59
N ALA A 5 -3.64 -34.16 -9.31
CA ALA A 5 -4.28 -33.36 -8.29
C ALA A 5 -4.18 -31.88 -8.68
N ALA A 6 -5.32 -31.21 -8.79
CA ALA A 6 -5.35 -29.76 -8.85
C ALA A 6 -4.80 -29.25 -7.51
N PHE A 7 -3.62 -28.63 -7.54
CA PHE A 7 -3.12 -27.85 -6.42
C PHE A 7 -3.99 -26.59 -6.30
N SER A 8 -5.18 -26.76 -5.74
CA SER A 8 -6.01 -25.64 -5.30
C SER A 8 -5.51 -25.24 -3.92
N THR A 9 -4.41 -24.49 -3.87
CA THR A 9 -4.03 -23.78 -2.65
C THR A 9 -4.94 -22.54 -2.55
N ALA A 10 -6.22 -22.77 -2.27
CA ALA A 10 -7.09 -21.72 -1.78
C ALA A 10 -6.63 -21.42 -0.37
N HIS A 11 -5.63 -20.55 -0.24
CA HIS A 11 -5.27 -19.99 1.05
C HIS A 11 -6.46 -19.14 1.49
N ASP A 12 -7.07 -19.46 2.63
CA ASP A 12 -8.04 -18.57 3.24
C ASP A 12 -7.44 -17.16 3.32
N PRO A 13 -8.21 -16.11 3.01
CA PRO A 13 -7.71 -14.76 3.09
C PRO A 13 -7.19 -14.53 4.51
N LEU A 14 -5.94 -14.08 4.63
CA LEU A 14 -5.34 -13.74 5.92
C LEU A 14 -6.27 -12.75 6.66
N PRO A 15 -6.29 -12.72 8.00
CA PRO A 15 -6.97 -11.65 8.73
C PRO A 15 -6.53 -10.26 8.23
N ASP A 16 -7.44 -9.28 8.17
CA ASP A 16 -7.17 -7.93 7.61
C ASP A 16 -5.89 -7.27 8.15
N LEU A 17 -5.60 -7.47 9.45
CA LEU A 17 -4.38 -6.97 10.08
C LEU A 17 -3.12 -7.63 9.52
N GLU A 18 -3.15 -8.95 9.34
CA GLU A 18 -2.04 -9.73 8.78
C GLU A 18 -1.84 -9.41 7.30
N GLN A 19 -2.93 -9.23 6.54
CA GLN A 19 -2.86 -8.75 5.14
C GLN A 19 -2.17 -7.38 5.08
N LYS A 20 -2.59 -6.44 5.93
CA LYS A 20 -2.02 -5.09 5.97
C LYS A 20 -0.53 -5.11 6.35
N GLN A 21 -0.15 -5.89 7.36
CA GLN A 21 1.26 -6.02 7.77
C GLN A 21 2.12 -6.65 6.67
N THR A 22 1.59 -7.66 6.00
CA THR A 22 2.25 -8.32 4.87
C THR A 22 2.45 -7.35 3.70
N ALA A 23 1.41 -6.59 3.33
CA ALA A 23 1.49 -5.57 2.28
C ALA A 23 2.54 -4.49 2.62
N LEU A 24 2.56 -4.01 3.87
CA LEU A 24 3.56 -3.02 4.32
C LEU A 24 4.99 -3.56 4.22
N SER A 25 5.19 -4.85 4.48
CA SER A 25 6.50 -5.50 4.38
C SER A 25 6.99 -5.54 2.93
N TYR A 26 6.12 -5.97 2.00
CA TYR A 26 6.42 -5.94 0.55
C TYR A 26 6.73 -4.53 0.04
N LEU A 27 5.93 -3.54 0.45
CA LEU A 27 6.16 -2.15 0.05
C LEU A 27 7.49 -1.62 0.59
N SER A 28 7.86 -1.98 1.82
CA SER A 28 9.13 -1.58 2.43
C SER A 28 10.34 -2.14 1.68
N GLU A 29 10.26 -3.41 1.27
CA GLU A 29 11.30 -4.07 0.47
C GLU A 29 11.41 -3.43 -0.92
N ALA A 30 10.29 -3.23 -1.61
CA ALA A 30 10.26 -2.57 -2.91
C ALA A 30 10.85 -1.14 -2.85
N TRP A 31 10.60 -0.41 -1.75
CA TRP A 31 11.19 0.91 -1.52
C TRP A 31 12.69 0.87 -1.23
N ALA A 32 13.17 -0.17 -0.55
CA ALA A 32 14.59 -0.36 -0.32
C ALA A 32 15.32 -0.64 -1.64
N GLU A 33 14.76 -1.53 -2.47
CA GLU A 33 15.31 -1.90 -3.77
C GLU A 33 15.32 -0.71 -4.74
N ALA A 34 14.20 0.00 -4.89
CA ALA A 34 14.13 1.16 -5.78
C ALA A 34 15.16 2.24 -5.41
N ARG A 35 15.41 2.47 -4.12
CA ARG A 35 16.47 3.39 -3.67
C ARG A 35 17.87 2.83 -3.90
N HIS A 36 18.06 1.52 -3.82
CA HIS A 36 19.32 0.88 -4.17
C HIS A 36 19.66 1.10 -5.66
N ASP A 37 18.65 1.02 -6.53
CA ASP A 37 18.74 1.31 -7.97
C ASP A 37 18.90 2.81 -8.30
N GLY A 38 18.88 3.69 -7.30
CA GLY A 38 19.09 5.12 -7.46
C GLY A 38 17.84 5.94 -7.77
N VAL A 39 16.64 5.37 -7.58
CA VAL A 39 15.39 6.12 -7.69
C VAL A 39 15.27 7.12 -6.54
N ASP A 40 14.98 8.37 -6.89
CA ASP A 40 14.76 9.43 -5.90
C ASP A 40 13.52 9.15 -5.02
N GLY A 41 13.65 9.43 -3.73
CA GLY A 41 12.63 9.11 -2.74
C GLY A 41 11.32 9.88 -2.94
N ASP A 42 11.40 11.14 -3.36
CA ASP A 42 10.21 11.96 -3.61
C ASP A 42 9.48 11.47 -4.85
N CYS A 43 10.24 11.09 -5.88
CA CYS A 43 9.71 10.50 -7.12
C CYS A 43 8.99 9.18 -6.83
N LEU A 44 9.59 8.31 -6.02
CA LEU A 44 8.99 7.05 -5.60
C LEU A 44 7.72 7.26 -4.75
N ALA A 45 7.72 8.25 -3.85
CA ALA A 45 6.54 8.58 -3.05
C ALA A 45 5.37 9.06 -3.92
N GLN A 46 5.64 9.93 -4.90
CA GLN A 46 4.62 10.40 -5.85
C GLN A 46 4.05 9.25 -6.70
N ALA A 47 4.92 8.39 -7.23
CA ALA A 47 4.49 7.21 -8.00
C ALA A 47 3.67 6.23 -7.16
N SER A 48 4.06 6.03 -5.89
CA SER A 48 3.33 5.17 -4.95
C SER A 48 1.94 5.74 -4.64
N LEU A 49 1.84 7.07 -4.42
CA LEU A 49 0.57 7.73 -4.17
C LEU A 49 -0.37 7.62 -5.37
N PHE A 50 0.14 7.85 -6.59
CA PHE A 50 -0.64 7.67 -7.81
C PHE A 50 -1.17 6.25 -7.93
N THR A 51 -0.30 5.25 -7.77
CA THR A 51 -0.67 3.84 -7.85
C THR A 51 -1.74 3.47 -6.82
N ALA A 52 -1.57 3.93 -5.57
CA ALA A 52 -2.54 3.68 -4.51
C ALA A 52 -3.90 4.30 -4.80
N LEU A 53 -3.94 5.57 -5.25
CA LEU A 53 -5.20 6.23 -5.60
C LEU A 53 -5.87 5.59 -6.82
N ALA A 54 -5.10 5.19 -7.84
CA ALA A 54 -5.63 4.50 -9.02
C ALA A 54 -6.29 3.17 -8.66
N GLU A 55 -5.68 2.37 -7.78
CA GLU A 55 -6.25 1.10 -7.30
C GLU A 55 -7.53 1.33 -6.50
N LEU A 56 -7.55 2.33 -5.63
CA LEU A 56 -8.75 2.71 -4.87
C LEU A 56 -9.88 3.17 -5.81
N VAL A 57 -9.58 3.97 -6.84
CA VAL A 57 -10.58 4.43 -7.82
C VAL A 57 -11.10 3.26 -8.64
N SER A 58 -10.23 2.33 -9.05
CA SER A 58 -10.62 1.11 -9.75
C SER A 58 -11.59 0.25 -8.92
N THR A 59 -11.37 0.18 -7.61
CA THR A 59 -12.16 -0.64 -6.68
C THR A 59 -13.46 0.03 -6.24
N TYR A 60 -13.44 1.33 -5.95
CA TYR A 60 -14.51 2.05 -5.26
C TYR A 60 -15.16 3.18 -6.07
N GLY A 61 -14.56 3.60 -7.19
CA GLY A 61 -15.01 4.71 -8.02
C GLY A 61 -14.44 6.08 -7.60
N GLU A 62 -14.47 7.03 -8.52
CA GLU A 62 -13.85 8.37 -8.36
C GLU A 62 -14.45 9.17 -7.20
N ASP A 63 -15.79 9.21 -7.09
CA ASP A 63 -16.48 10.00 -6.06
C ASP A 63 -16.14 9.51 -4.64
N ALA A 64 -16.11 8.19 -4.43
CA ALA A 64 -15.80 7.61 -3.12
C ALA A 64 -14.35 7.89 -2.69
N VAL A 65 -13.41 7.88 -3.65
CA VAL A 65 -12.00 8.18 -3.37
C VAL A 65 -11.79 9.69 -3.18
N ALA A 66 -12.54 10.53 -3.89
CA ALA A 66 -12.53 11.97 -3.67
C ALA A 66 -12.97 12.31 -2.23
N GLU A 67 -14.08 11.74 -1.76
CA GLU A 67 -14.56 11.92 -0.38
C GLU A 67 -13.53 11.43 0.64
N PHE A 68 -12.93 10.26 0.41
CA PHE A 68 -11.82 9.77 1.24
C PHE A 68 -10.63 10.75 1.30
N ALA A 69 -10.29 11.36 0.16
CA ALA A 69 -9.14 12.25 0.04
C ALA A 69 -9.33 13.61 0.75
N GLU A 70 -10.57 14.09 0.92
CA GLU A 70 -10.86 15.37 1.60
C GLU A 70 -10.24 15.43 3.01
N GLY A 71 -10.28 14.32 3.75
CA GLY A 71 -9.72 14.20 5.08
C GLY A 71 -8.19 14.19 5.15
N LEU A 72 -7.49 13.84 4.05
CA LEU A 72 -6.04 13.64 4.07
C LEU A 72 -5.29 14.93 4.43
N SER A 73 -5.76 16.08 3.94
CA SER A 73 -5.12 17.37 4.21
C SER A 73 -5.09 17.69 5.71
N ALA A 74 -6.17 17.40 6.44
CA ALA A 74 -6.26 17.59 7.88
C ALA A 74 -5.32 16.63 8.62
N ARG A 75 -5.30 15.35 8.22
CA ARG A 75 -4.42 14.33 8.80
C ARG A 75 -2.93 14.67 8.65
N VAL A 76 -2.53 15.17 7.48
CA VAL A 76 -1.17 15.69 7.22
C VAL A 76 -0.84 16.85 8.15
N ARG A 77 -1.73 17.85 8.27
CA ARG A 77 -1.52 19.00 9.16
C ARG A 77 -1.48 18.63 10.63
N ASN A 78 -2.17 17.57 11.02
CA ASN A 78 -2.15 17.02 12.37
C ASN A 78 -0.90 16.18 12.66
N GLY A 79 -0.01 15.99 11.67
CA GLY A 79 1.25 15.28 11.84
C GLY A 79 1.12 13.75 11.83
N GLU A 80 0.00 13.19 11.37
CA GLU A 80 -0.21 11.72 11.35
C GLU A 80 0.83 10.97 10.50
N PHE A 81 1.46 11.65 9.55
CA PHE A 81 2.48 11.10 8.67
C PHE A 81 3.90 11.60 9.00
N SER A 82 4.06 12.38 10.07
CA SER A 82 5.36 12.87 10.53
C SER A 82 6.01 11.84 11.45
N LEU A 83 7.07 11.18 10.97
CA LEU A 83 7.80 10.14 11.72
C LEU A 83 8.67 10.67 12.87
N THR A 84 8.58 11.96 13.21
CA THR A 84 9.41 12.66 14.22
C THR A 84 9.01 12.41 15.69
N LEU A 85 7.98 11.61 15.99
CA LEU A 85 7.56 11.27 17.37
C LEU A 85 7.70 9.77 17.73
N ALA A 86 8.59 9.03 17.08
CA ALA A 86 8.84 7.61 17.41
C ALA A 86 10.20 7.36 18.10
N LYS A 87 10.97 8.41 18.41
CA LYS A 87 12.23 8.33 19.16
C LYS A 87 12.37 9.47 20.17
N GLN A 88 11.80 9.28 21.35
CA GLN A 88 12.34 9.83 22.60
C GLN A 88 12.32 8.73 23.66
#